data_AF-A0A3C0ECE7-F1
#
_entry.id   AF-A0A3C0ECE7-F1
#
_cell.length_a   1.000
_cell.length_b   1.000
_cell.length_c   1.000
_cell.angle_alpha   90.00
_cell.angle_beta   90.00
_cell.angle_gamma   90.00
#
_symmetry.space_group_name_H-M   'P 1'
#
loop_
_entity.id
_entity.type
_entity.pdbx_description
1 polymer ?
#
loop_
_entity_poly.entity_id
_entity_poly.type
_entity_poly.pdbx_seq_one_letter_code
_entity_poly.pdbx_strand_id
1 'polypeptide(L)' 'MDLFVAVDTIAIHRVWMGMTSIAECVENGQIELNGLTAHVSAFPSWFKFSVFSGVKRMVHSG' A
#
# COMPACT_ATOMS: atom_id res chain seq x y z
N MET A 1 -14.35 10.06 -11.28
CA MET A 1 -13.84 9.33 -10.10
C MET A 1 -13.21 8.09 -10.66
N ASP A 2 -11.88 8.05 -10.70
CA ASP A 2 -11.18 7.15 -11.62
C ASP A 2 -10.50 5.98 -10.89
N LEU A 3 -10.38 6.09 -9.56
CA LEU A 3 -9.98 5.06 -8.60
C LEU A 3 -10.61 5.37 -7.24
N PHE A 4 -11.24 4.36 -6.64
CA PHE A 4 -11.74 4.34 -5.28
C PHE A 4 -10.92 3.33 -4.47
N VAL A 5 -10.52 3.73 -3.27
CA VAL A 5 -9.64 2.94 -2.39
C VAL A 5 -10.33 2.86 -1.03
N ALA A 6 -10.89 1.70 -0.69
CA ALA A 6 -11.42 1.44 0.65
C ALA A 6 -10.32 0.75 1.46
N VAL A 7 -9.97 1.30 2.62
CA VAL A 7 -8.80 0.83 3.38
C VAL A 7 -9.04 0.84 4.87
N ASP A 8 -8.43 -0.13 5.56
CA ASP A 8 -8.11 0.04 6.97
C ASP A 8 -7.00 1.10 7.14
N THR A 9 -7.20 2.03 8.07
CA THR A 9 -6.28 3.17 8.26
C THR A 9 -4.91 2.70 8.79
N ILE A 10 -4.88 1.64 9.60
CA ILE A 10 -3.63 1.09 10.11
C ILE A 10 -2.89 0.37 8.97
N ALA A 11 -3.59 -0.40 8.14
CA ALA A 11 -3.03 -1.10 6.99
C ALA A 11 -2.39 -0.13 5.99
N ILE A 12 -3.11 0.91 5.55
CA ILE A 12 -2.56 1.89 4.60
C ILE A 12 -1.38 2.66 5.19
N HIS A 13 -1.38 2.96 6.49
CA HIS A 13 -0.26 3.60 7.15
C HIS A 13 0.97 2.68 7.20
N ARG A 14 0.78 1.40 7.48
CA ARG A 14 1.85 0.39 7.43
C ARG A 14 2.42 0.27 6.01
N VAL A 15 1.58 0.27 4.97
CA VAL A 15 2.04 0.31 3.57
C VAL A 15 2.82 1.59 3.30
N TRP A 16 2.30 2.75 3.72
CA TRP A 16 2.94 4.06 3.52
C TRP A 16 4.35 4.11 4.12
N MET A 17 4.53 3.51 5.30
CA MET A 17 5.82 3.45 5.94
C MET A 17 6.70 2.29 5.43
N GLY A 18 6.22 1.43 4.54
CA GLY A 18 6.96 0.24 4.07
C GLY A 18 7.09 -0.87 5.12
N MET A 19 6.14 -0.97 6.07
CA MET A 19 6.07 -2.07 7.06
C MET A 19 5.43 -3.34 6.49
N THR A 20 4.55 -3.19 5.51
CA THR A 20 3.85 -4.28 4.81
C THR A 20 3.72 -3.89 3.34
N SER A 21 3.49 -4.86 2.47
CA SER A 21 3.28 -4.60 1.04
C SER A 21 1.82 -4.27 0.76
N ILE A 22 1.55 -3.41 -0.22
CA ILE A 22 0.17 -3.17 -0.67
C ILE A 22 -0.47 -4.45 -1.22
N ALA A 23 0.30 -5.31 -1.89
CA ALA A 23 -0.19 -6.58 -2.43
C ALA A 23 -0.74 -7.47 -1.32
N GLU A 24 0.02 -7.63 -0.23
CA GLU A 24 -0.41 -8.39 0.96
C GLU A 24 -1.70 -7.80 1.57
N CYS A 25 -1.79 -6.47 1.70
CA CYS A 25 -3.01 -5.84 2.22
C CYS A 25 -4.23 -6.02 1.30
N VAL A 26 -4.03 -6.07 -0.02
CA VAL A 26 -5.11 -6.34 -0.97
C VAL A 26 -5.54 -7.81 -0.90
N GLU A 27 -4.59 -8.75 -0.88
CA GLU A 27 -4.86 -10.18 -0.74
C GLU A 27 -5.60 -10.52 0.56
N ASN A 28 -5.28 -9.81 1.65
CA ASN A 28 -5.94 -9.97 2.95
C ASN A 28 -7.27 -9.19 3.08
N GLY A 29 -7.72 -8.49 2.04
CA GLY A 29 -8.96 -7.69 2.06
C GLY A 29 -8.89 -6.45 2.96
N GLN A 30 -7.70 -6.01 3.36
CA GLN A 30 -7.51 -4.79 4.16
C GLN A 30 -7.52 -3.52 3.31
N ILE A 31 -7.27 -3.67 2.01
CA ILE A 31 -7.34 -2.63 0.99
C ILE A 31 -8.12 -3.18 -0.19
N GLU A 32 -9.17 -2.47 -0.59
CA GLU A 32 -9.93 -2.76 -1.81
C GLU A 32 -9.75 -1.64 -2.82
N LEU A 33 -9.43 -2.00 -4.06
CA LEU A 33 -9.20 -1.07 -5.16
C LEU A 33 -10.27 -1.27 -6.23
N ASN A 34 -11.05 -0.22 -6.49
CA ASN A 34 -12.12 -0.24 -7.47
C ASN A 34 -11.97 0.94 -8.43
N GLY A 35 -11.91 0.70 -9.73
CA GLY A 35 -11.73 1.76 -10.72
C GLY A 35 -11.28 1.24 -12.08
N LEU A 36 -10.78 2.14 -12.92
CA LEU A 36 -10.20 1.74 -14.21
C LEU A 36 -8.97 0.86 -13.99
N THR A 37 -8.86 -0.25 -14.74
CA THR A 37 -7.76 -1.22 -14.60
C THR A 37 -6.38 -0.56 -14.66
N ALA A 38 -6.22 0.45 -15.52
CA ALA A 38 -4.97 1.21 -15.64
C ALA A 38 -4.61 2.00 -14.37
N HIS A 39 -5.60 2.50 -13.63
CA HIS A 39 -5.37 3.23 -12.38
C HIS A 39 -5.17 2.29 -11.20
N VAL A 40 -5.94 1.20 -11.13
CA VAL A 40 -5.74 0.14 -10.13
C VAL A 40 -4.32 -0.43 -10.22
N SER A 41 -3.83 -0.70 -11.43
CA SER A 41 -2.47 -1.21 -11.64
C SER A 41 -1.38 -0.17 -11.34
N ALA A 42 -1.63 1.11 -11.62
CA ALA A 42 -0.68 2.19 -11.37
C ALA A 42 -0.58 2.59 -9.89
N PHE A 43 -1.65 2.41 -9.11
CA PHE A 43 -1.75 2.90 -7.73
C PHE A 43 -0.63 2.41 -6.79
N PRO A 44 -0.26 1.11 -6.77
CA PRO A 44 0.90 0.64 -5.98
C PRO A 44 2.20 1.41 -6.22
N SER A 45 2.42 1.93 -7.43
CA SER A 45 3.64 2.68 -7.74
C SER A 45 3.71 4.02 -7.02
N TRP A 46 2.61 4.54 -6.47
CA TRP A 46 2.59 5.83 -5.77
C TRP A 46 3.32 5.76 -4.42
N PHE A 47 3.40 4.58 -3.80
CA PHE A 47 4.09 4.43 -2.52
C PHE A 47 5.61 4.63 -2.62
N LYS A 48 6.17 4.66 -3.84
CA LYS A 48 7.57 5.09 -4.08
C LYS A 48 7.82 6.55 -3.68
N PHE A 49 6.77 7.38 -3.64
CA PHE A 49 6.86 8.79 -3.24
C PHE A 49 6.85 8.99 -1.72
N SER A 50 6.63 7.92 -0.95
CA SER A 50 6.77 7.98 0.50
C SER A 50 8.21 8.32 0.87
N VAL A 51 8.39 9.16 1.90
CA VAL A 51 9.69 9.46 2.52
C VAL A 51 10.38 8.19 3.07
N PHE A 52 9.64 7.09 3.20
CA PHE A 52 10.13 5.80 3.69
C PHE A 52 10.49 4.80 2.57
N SER A 53 10.27 5.11 1.29
CA SER A 53 10.36 4.14 0.18
C SER A 53 11.76 3.53 -0.05
N GLY A 54 12.82 4.19 0.44
CA GLY A 54 14.19 3.69 0.39
C GLY A 54 14.77 3.31 1.76
N VAL A 55 13.96 3.37 2.83
CA VAL A 55 14.44 3.12 4.19
C VAL A 55 14.53 1.62 4.44
N LYS A 56 15.76 1.10 4.53
CA LYS A 56 16.00 -0.28 4.93
C LYS A 56 15.64 -0.46 6.41
N ARG A 57 14.52 -1.13 6.66
CA ARG A 57 14.04 -1.45 8.00
C ARG A 57 14.95 -2.51 8.63
N MET A 58 15.45 -2.23 9.83
CA MET A 58 16.09 -3.26 10.65
C MET A 58 14.97 -4.08 11.32
N VAL A 59 14.81 -5.33 10.90
CA VAL A 59 13.92 -6.27 11.58
C VAL A 59 14.64 -6.70 12.86
N HIS A 60 14.15 -6.27 14.01
CA HIS A 60 14.55 -6.92 15.26
C HIS A 60 13.87 -8.28 15.31
N SER A 61 14.64 -9.33 15.03
CA SER A 61 14.26 -10.70 15.39
C SER A 61 14.19 -10.77 16.91
N GLY A 62 12.96 -10.70 17.44
CA GLY A 62 12.66 -11.10 18.82
C GLY A 62 12.52 -12.61 18.93
#